data_AF-A0AAW0KUQ9-F1
#
_entry.id   AF-A0AAW0KUQ9-F1
#
_cell.length_a   1.000
_cell.length_b   1.000
_cell.length_c   1.000
_cell.angle_alpha   90.00
_cell.angle_beta   90.00
_cell.angle_gamma   90.00
#
_symmetry.space_group_name_H-M   'P 1'
#
loop_
_entity.id
_entity.type
_entity.pdbx_description
1 polymer ?
#
loop_
_entity_poly.entity_id
_entity_poly.type
_entity_poly.pdbx_seq_one_letter_code
_entity_poly.pdbx_strand_id
1 'polypeptide(L)'
;IPKIQQVLIECRERPFWKQQFCPSHEHDRTPQCCSCERMETRDRKYLLLDDGRKLCLECLDSAVMDTNECQPLYIEIQNSSKEIPMFLVERQALNVAWTEKMRPRMVDNQIIDVETEPRRLIRRCEVTAILVLYGLPRLLTGSILAHEMMHAWLRLKGLSSYHSPIDI
;
A
#
# COMPACT_ATOMS: atom_id res chain seq x y z
N ILE A 1 35.57 -13.18 41.87
CA ILE A 1 34.83 -13.59 40.65
C ILE A 1 34.36 -12.31 39.97
N PRO A 2 34.88 -11.93 38.79
CA PRO A 2 34.38 -10.75 38.10
C PRO A 2 32.95 -11.03 37.64
N LYS A 3 32.01 -10.15 38.00
CA LYS A 3 30.64 -10.22 37.47
C LYS A 3 30.72 -9.88 35.99
N ILE A 4 30.45 -10.87 35.13
CA ILE A 4 30.21 -10.63 33.71
C ILE A 4 29.00 -9.70 33.65
N GLN A 5 29.24 -8.44 33.27
CA GLN A 5 28.17 -7.50 32.99
C GLN A 5 27.36 -8.10 31.84
N GLN A 6 26.14 -8.56 32.12
CA GLN A 6 25.21 -8.97 31.09
C GLN A 6 24.91 -7.74 30.25
N VAL A 7 25.59 -7.61 29.12
CA VAL A 7 25.21 -6.64 28.08
C VAL A 7 23.89 -7.14 27.54
N LEU A 8 22.79 -6.53 28.00
CA LEU A 8 21.47 -6.77 27.43
C LEU A 8 21.49 -6.17 26.03
N ILE A 9 21.64 -7.01 25.01
CA ILE A 9 21.49 -6.57 23.62
C ILE A 9 19.99 -6.38 23.39
N GLU A 10 19.57 -5.14 23.19
CA GLU A 10 18.19 -4.83 22.80
C GLU A 10 17.94 -5.40 21.40
N CYS A 11 16.87 -6.17 21.26
CA CYS A 11 16.48 -6.82 20.01
C CYS A 11 15.01 -6.54 19.73
N ARG A 12 14.69 -6.25 18.47
CA ARG A 12 13.31 -6.00 18.00
C ARG A 12 12.86 -7.13 17.08
N GLU A 13 11.54 -7.29 17.00
CA GLU A 13 10.89 -8.30 16.16
C GLU A 13 9.92 -7.62 15.18
N ARG A 14 9.94 -8.02 13.91
CA ARG A 14 8.95 -7.58 12.92
C ARG A 14 7.63 -8.36 13.07
N PRO A 15 6.46 -7.75 12.81
CA PRO A 15 5.16 -8.43 12.91
C PRO A 15 5.06 -9.69 12.02
N PHE A 16 5.76 -9.68 10.88
CA PHE A 16 5.79 -10.77 9.92
C PHE A 16 7.08 -11.58 10.03
N TRP A 17 6.96 -12.91 10.08
CA TRP A 17 8.08 -13.87 10.10
C TRP A 17 8.99 -13.83 11.33
N LYS A 18 8.69 -12.98 12.32
CA LYS A 18 9.38 -12.91 13.61
C LYS A 18 10.91 -12.77 13.49
N GLN A 19 11.37 -12.04 12.48
CA GLN A 19 12.81 -11.78 12.34
C GLN A 19 13.27 -10.89 13.50
N GLN A 20 14.23 -11.40 14.27
CA GLN A 20 14.93 -10.68 15.31
C GLN A 20 16.04 -9.82 14.69
N PHE A 21 16.11 -8.54 15.05
CA PHE A 21 17.09 -7.60 14.50
C PHE A 21 17.56 -6.56 15.52
N CYS A 22 18.75 -6.01 15.30
CA CYS A 22 19.27 -4.90 16.11
C CYS A 22 18.54 -3.59 15.77
N PRO A 23 18.04 -2.81 16.74
CA PRO A 23 17.33 -1.54 16.50
C PRO A 23 18.09 -0.52 15.64
N SER A 24 19.43 -0.58 15.59
CA SER A 24 20.24 0.28 14.72
C SER A 24 19.87 0.14 13.25
N HIS A 25 19.40 -1.04 12.84
CA HIS A 25 19.00 -1.32 11.45
C HIS A 25 17.75 -0.55 11.00
N GLU A 26 17.03 0.11 11.90
CA GLU A 26 15.95 1.03 11.52
C GLU A 26 16.48 2.29 10.84
N HIS A 27 17.74 2.65 11.08
CA HIS A 27 18.33 3.92 10.68
C HIS A 27 19.52 3.77 9.73
N ASP A 28 20.10 2.58 9.61
CA ASP A 28 21.33 2.35 8.85
C ASP A 28 21.13 2.05 7.36
N ARG A 29 19.88 2.12 6.88
CA ARG A 29 19.48 1.86 5.49
C ARG A 29 19.75 0.42 5.04
N THR A 30 19.84 -0.53 5.97
CA THR A 30 19.85 -1.96 5.63
C THR A 30 18.66 -2.24 4.72
N PRO A 31 18.88 -2.79 3.50
CA PRO A 31 17.79 -3.04 2.57
C PRO A 31 16.77 -4.03 3.17
N GLN A 32 15.51 -3.83 2.82
CA GLN A 32 14.39 -4.59 3.36
C GLN A 32 13.51 -5.12 2.23
N CYS A 33 12.82 -6.22 2.49
CA CYS A 33 11.75 -6.72 1.63
C CYS A 33 10.63 -5.68 1.60
N CYS A 34 10.19 -5.27 0.42
CA CYS A 34 9.10 -4.31 0.29
C CYS A 34 7.72 -4.84 0.69
N SER A 35 7.58 -6.16 0.93
CA SER A 35 6.29 -6.77 1.29
C SER A 35 6.20 -7.23 2.73
N CYS A 36 7.31 -7.66 3.33
CA CYS A 36 7.31 -8.19 4.71
C CYS A 36 8.32 -7.51 5.62
N GLU A 37 9.00 -6.45 5.15
CA GLU A 37 9.99 -5.66 5.88
C GLU A 37 11.20 -6.44 6.39
N ARG A 38 11.34 -7.70 5.98
CA ARG A 38 12.48 -8.53 6.36
C ARG A 38 13.76 -7.91 5.84
N MET A 39 14.76 -7.77 6.70
CA MET A 39 16.06 -7.23 6.34
C MET A 39 16.87 -8.22 5.50
N GLU A 40 17.61 -7.69 4.54
CA GLU A 40 18.54 -8.45 3.71
C GLU A 40 19.80 -8.79 4.52
N THR A 41 19.98 -10.08 4.81
CA THR A 41 21.20 -10.61 5.43
C THR A 41 22.20 -11.04 4.35
N ARG A 42 23.48 -11.20 4.71
CA ARG A 42 24.53 -11.63 3.77
C ARG A 42 24.23 -12.98 3.10
N ASP A 43 23.47 -13.84 3.77
CA ASP A 43 23.23 -15.22 3.36
C ASP A 43 21.92 -15.40 2.57
N ARG A 44 21.10 -14.34 2.46
CA ARG A 44 19.79 -14.40 1.79
C ARG A 44 19.79 -13.52 0.55
N LYS A 45 19.34 -14.09 -0.57
CA LYS A 45 19.19 -13.36 -1.83
C LYS A 45 17.81 -12.72 -1.92
N TYR A 46 17.78 -11.52 -2.49
CA TYR A 46 16.56 -10.77 -2.79
C TYR A 46 16.51 -10.53 -4.29
N LEU A 47 15.30 -10.49 -4.85
CA LEU A 47 15.06 -10.05 -6.22
C LEU A 47 14.96 -8.52 -6.24
N LEU A 48 15.70 -7.87 -7.13
CA LEU A 48 15.53 -6.43 -7.41
C LEU A 48 14.43 -6.28 -8.47
N LEU A 49 13.38 -5.54 -8.14
CA LEU A 49 12.29 -5.18 -9.03
C LEU A 49 12.69 -3.98 -9.91
N ASP A 50 12.04 -3.82 -11.06
CA ASP A 50 12.30 -2.73 -12.01
C ASP A 50 12.13 -1.32 -11.40
N ASP A 51 11.22 -1.17 -10.42
CA ASP A 51 11.01 0.08 -9.69
C ASP A 51 12.02 0.31 -8.52
N GLY A 52 13.06 -0.53 -8.43
CA GLY A 52 14.14 -0.45 -7.45
C GLY A 52 13.82 -1.06 -6.09
N ARG A 53 12.64 -1.64 -5.89
CA ARG A 53 12.31 -2.39 -4.65
C ARG A 53 13.03 -3.72 -4.59
N LYS A 54 13.22 -4.22 -3.37
CA LYS A 54 13.74 -5.57 -3.14
C LYS A 54 12.65 -6.47 -2.58
N LEU A 55 12.56 -7.69 -3.09
CA LEU A 55 11.62 -8.71 -2.66
C LEU A 55 12.38 -9.96 -2.20
N CYS A 56 12.07 -10.47 -0.99
CA CYS A 56 12.65 -11.73 -0.54
C CYS A 56 12.02 -12.90 -1.29
N LEU A 57 12.75 -14.02 -1.44
CA LEU A 57 12.27 -15.18 -2.21
C LEU A 57 10.96 -15.77 -1.65
N GLU A 58 10.78 -15.76 -0.34
CA GLU A 58 9.53 -16.25 0.29
C GLU A 58 8.32 -15.38 -0.06
N CYS A 59 8.51 -14.07 -0.25
CA CYS A 59 7.43 -13.20 -0.74
C CYS A 59 7.25 -13.35 -2.26
N LEU A 60 8.34 -13.56 -3.00
CA LEU A 60 8.32 -13.78 -4.44
C LEU A 60 7.50 -15.02 -4.82
N ASP A 61 7.56 -16.10 -4.03
CA ASP A 61 6.83 -17.36 -4.28
C ASP A 61 5.31 -17.17 -4.42
N SER A 62 4.75 -16.08 -3.90
CA SER A 62 3.33 -15.75 -4.01
C SER A 62 3.07 -14.37 -4.61
N ALA A 63 4.11 -13.69 -5.09
CA ALA A 63 3.98 -12.32 -5.58
C ALA A 63 3.21 -12.29 -6.90
N VAL A 64 2.31 -11.31 -7.02
CA VAL A 64 1.61 -11.02 -8.26
C VAL A 64 2.49 -10.09 -9.10
N MET A 65 3.04 -10.62 -10.19
CA MET A 65 4.05 -9.94 -11.00
C MET A 65 3.48 -9.31 -12.27
N ASP A 66 2.33 -9.80 -12.75
CA ASP A 66 1.69 -9.29 -13.95
C ASP A 66 0.15 -9.26 -13.87
N THR A 67 -0.47 -8.69 -14.90
CA THR A 67 -1.93 -8.57 -14.98
C THR A 67 -2.64 -9.91 -15.11
N ASN A 68 -2.03 -10.92 -15.73
CA ASN A 68 -2.64 -12.24 -15.91
C ASN A 68 -2.76 -12.98 -14.57
N GLU A 69 -1.78 -12.81 -13.68
CA GLU A 69 -1.83 -13.33 -12.32
C GLU A 69 -2.82 -12.58 -11.42
N CYS A 70 -2.99 -11.26 -11.66
CA CYS A 70 -3.88 -10.40 -10.89
C CYS A 70 -5.36 -10.56 -11.29
N GLN A 71 -5.64 -10.76 -12.59
CA GLN A 71 -6.99 -10.84 -13.13
C GLN A 71 -7.89 -11.89 -12.46
N PRO A 72 -7.48 -13.16 -12.26
CA PRO A 72 -8.33 -14.15 -11.59
C PRO A 72 -8.65 -13.73 -10.15
N LEU A 73 -7.68 -13.14 -9.44
CA LEU A 73 -7.89 -12.63 -8.08
C LEU A 73 -8.90 -11.48 -8.05
N TYR A 74 -8.83 -10.57 -9.02
CA TYR A 74 -9.80 -9.48 -9.16
C TYR A 74 -11.21 -10.02 -9.41
N ILE A 75 -11.37 -11.00 -10.30
CA ILE A 75 -12.65 -11.65 -10.61
C ILE A 75 -13.23 -12.35 -9.37
N GLU A 76 -12.39 -13.06 -8.59
CA GLU A 76 -12.79 -13.70 -7.33
C GLU A 76 -13.36 -12.70 -6.32
N ILE A 77 -12.80 -11.49 -6.26
CA ILE A 77 -13.24 -10.44 -5.33
C ILE A 77 -14.47 -9.66 -5.88
N GLN A 78 -14.63 -9.61 -7.20
CA GLN A 78 -15.70 -8.85 -7.85
C GLN A 78 -17.05 -9.55 -7.78
N ASN A 79 -17.89 -9.14 -6.82
CA ASN A 79 -19.27 -9.59 -6.69
C ASN A 79 -20.27 -8.79 -7.58
N SER A 80 -20.07 -8.84 -8.90
CA SER A 80 -21.11 -8.59 -9.94
C SER A 80 -21.81 -7.21 -10.08
N SER A 81 -21.30 -6.10 -9.51
CA SER A 81 -22.05 -4.82 -9.55
C SER A 81 -21.72 -3.87 -10.73
N LYS A 82 -20.46 -3.66 -11.11
CA LYS A 82 -19.97 -2.90 -12.29
C LYS A 82 -18.50 -3.29 -12.54
N GLU A 83 -18.05 -3.37 -13.80
CA GLU A 83 -16.63 -3.53 -14.12
C GLU A 83 -15.89 -2.21 -13.90
N ILE A 84 -14.98 -2.20 -12.93
CA ILE A 84 -14.06 -1.08 -12.71
C ILE A 84 -12.69 -1.56 -13.21
N PRO A 85 -12.06 -0.91 -14.20
CA PRO A 85 -10.75 -1.31 -14.68
C PRO A 85 -9.72 -1.44 -13.54
N MET A 86 -8.91 -2.49 -13.58
CA MET A 86 -7.82 -2.71 -12.64
C MET A 86 -6.48 -2.73 -13.38
N PHE A 87 -5.48 -2.02 -12.84
CA PHE A 87 -4.14 -1.99 -13.40
C PHE A 87 -3.11 -2.31 -12.32
N LEU A 88 -2.18 -3.20 -12.67
CA LEU A 88 -0.97 -3.43 -11.88
C LEU A 88 0.08 -2.39 -12.30
N VAL A 89 0.63 -1.66 -11.33
CA VAL A 89 1.47 -0.48 -11.61
C VAL A 89 2.74 -0.47 -10.77
N GLU A 90 3.76 0.23 -11.26
CA GLU A 90 4.97 0.58 -10.50
C GLU A 90 4.71 1.71 -9.49
N ARG A 91 5.60 1.85 -8.50
CA ARG A 91 5.48 2.88 -7.44
C ARG A 91 5.36 4.30 -8.01
N GLN A 92 6.06 4.60 -9.08
CA GLN A 92 6.09 5.91 -9.72
C GLN A 92 4.69 6.31 -10.19
N ALA A 93 3.99 5.41 -10.88
CA ALA A 93 2.63 5.64 -11.36
C ALA A 93 1.63 5.80 -10.20
N LEU A 94 1.79 5.01 -9.13
CA LEU A 94 0.94 5.12 -7.94
C LEU A 94 1.11 6.48 -7.24
N ASN A 95 2.34 6.97 -7.11
CA ASN A 95 2.63 8.27 -6.51
C ASN A 95 2.06 9.44 -7.33
N VAL A 96 2.13 9.38 -8.66
CA VAL A 96 1.52 10.39 -9.54
C VAL A 96 0.01 10.45 -9.29
N ALA A 97 -0.68 9.31 -9.28
CA ALA A 97 -2.12 9.25 -9.02
C ALA A 97 -2.49 9.84 -7.64
N TRP A 98 -1.66 9.59 -6.62
CA TRP A 98 -1.84 10.19 -5.29
C TRP A 98 -1.70 11.71 -5.31
N THR A 99 -0.66 12.24 -5.96
CA THR A 99 -0.43 13.69 -6.06
C THR A 99 -1.55 14.41 -6.80
N GLU A 100 -2.11 13.80 -7.85
CA GLU A 100 -3.26 14.36 -8.57
C GLU A 100 -4.53 14.38 -7.71
N LYS A 101 -4.77 13.34 -6.90
CA LYS A 101 -5.91 13.28 -5.97
C LYS A 101 -5.83 14.34 -4.86
N MET A 102 -4.61 14.67 -4.42
CA MET A 102 -4.36 15.62 -3.34
C MET A 102 -4.23 17.08 -3.80
N ARG A 103 -4.25 17.36 -5.10
CA ARG A 103 -4.25 18.75 -5.59
C ARG A 103 -5.48 19.50 -5.03
N PRO A 104 -5.30 20.57 -4.24
CA PRO A 104 -6.40 21.46 -3.91
C PRO A 104 -6.94 22.05 -5.21
N ARG A 105 -8.25 21.94 -5.44
CA ARG A 105 -8.91 22.72 -6.49
C ARG A 105 -8.83 24.19 -6.08
N MET A 106 -7.80 24.89 -6.53
CA MET A 106 -7.73 26.35 -6.42
C MET A 106 -8.75 26.91 -7.40
N VAL A 107 -9.84 27.49 -6.87
CA VAL A 107 -10.73 28.38 -7.62
C VAL A 107 -10.42 29.78 -7.12
N ASP A 108 -9.86 30.59 -8.02
CA ASP A 108 -9.67 32.05 -7.98
C ASP A 108 -9.62 32.75 -6.61
N ASN A 109 -8.39 32.91 -6.12
CA ASN A 109 -7.78 34.00 -5.34
C ASN A 109 -8.61 35.06 -4.58
N GLN A 110 -9.80 34.75 -4.08
CA GLN A 110 -10.55 35.64 -3.19
C GLN A 110 -10.99 34.87 -1.94
N ILE A 111 -10.53 35.35 -0.78
CA ILE A 111 -11.02 34.96 0.53
C ILE A 111 -12.42 35.54 0.65
N ILE A 112 -13.44 34.71 0.45
CA ILE A 112 -14.83 35.04 0.77
C ILE A 112 -15.13 34.37 2.12
N ASP A 113 -15.57 35.16 3.09
CA ASP A 113 -15.96 34.70 4.42
C ASP A 113 -17.01 33.58 4.31
N VAL A 114 -16.70 32.41 4.85
CA VAL A 114 -17.54 31.21 4.71
C VAL A 114 -18.55 31.23 5.85
N GLU A 115 -19.73 31.79 5.59
CA GLU A 115 -20.92 31.40 6.33
C GLU A 115 -21.22 29.92 6.04
N THR A 116 -21.09 29.12 7.08
CA THR A 116 -21.28 27.66 7.09
C THR A 116 -22.75 27.30 6.94
N GLU A 117 -23.29 27.46 5.74
CA GLU A 117 -24.50 26.73 5.35
C GLU A 117 -24.09 25.32 4.89
N PRO A 118 -24.72 24.24 5.40
CA PRO A 118 -24.40 22.87 5.03
C PRO A 118 -24.88 22.61 3.59
N ARG A 119 -24.13 23.11 2.62
CA ARG A 119 -24.27 22.70 1.23
C ARG A 119 -23.86 21.25 1.17
N ARG A 120 -24.84 20.38 0.93
CA ARG A 120 -24.63 18.99 0.56
C ARG A 120 -23.84 18.96 -0.75
N LEU A 121 -22.52 18.94 -0.63
CA LEU A 121 -21.60 18.76 -1.75
C LEU A 121 -21.86 17.36 -2.31
N ILE A 122 -22.73 17.26 -3.32
CA ILE A 122 -22.84 16.05 -4.13
C ILE A 122 -21.56 16.00 -4.97
N ARG A 123 -20.44 15.55 -4.36
CA ARG A 123 -19.23 15.22 -5.10
C ARG A 123 -19.55 13.98 -5.92
N ARG A 124 -19.87 14.17 -7.20
CA ARG A 124 -19.79 13.10 -8.20
C ARG A 124 -18.31 12.78 -8.39
N CYS A 125 -17.79 11.87 -7.58
CA CYS A 125 -16.45 11.32 -7.73
C CYS A 125 -16.59 10.04 -8.55
N GLU A 126 -16.18 10.08 -9.81
CA GLU A 126 -16.16 8.88 -10.66
C GLU A 126 -14.95 8.03 -10.28
N VAL A 127 -15.18 6.75 -10.02
CA VAL A 127 -14.09 5.78 -9.86
C VAL A 127 -13.66 5.36 -11.26
N THR A 128 -12.45 5.74 -11.66
CA THR A 128 -11.94 5.49 -13.01
C THR A 128 -11.22 4.16 -13.13
N ALA A 129 -10.42 3.79 -12.13
CA ALA A 129 -9.70 2.54 -12.06
C ALA A 129 -9.25 2.20 -10.63
N ILE A 130 -8.88 0.94 -10.40
CA ILE A 130 -8.17 0.48 -9.20
C ILE A 130 -6.71 0.22 -9.60
N LEU A 131 -5.78 0.90 -8.93
CA LEU A 131 -4.35 0.72 -9.15
C LEU A 131 -3.76 -0.12 -8.01
N VAL A 132 -3.04 -1.18 -8.35
CA VAL A 132 -2.38 -2.04 -7.37
C VAL A 132 -0.89 -2.12 -7.68
N LEU A 133 -0.06 -1.99 -6.64
CA LEU A 133 1.39 -2.10 -6.80
C LEU A 133 1.78 -3.56 -7.12
N TYR A 134 2.58 -3.78 -8.16
CA TYR A 134 3.10 -5.11 -8.51
C TYR A 134 4.09 -5.64 -7.47
N GLY A 135 4.36 -6.96 -7.50
CA GLY A 135 5.34 -7.59 -6.63
C GLY A 135 4.89 -7.71 -5.17
N LEU A 136 3.58 -7.65 -4.92
CA LEU A 136 2.98 -7.92 -3.62
C LEU A 136 2.48 -9.37 -3.54
N PRO A 137 2.66 -10.08 -2.40
CA PRO A 137 2.09 -11.40 -2.17
C PRO A 137 0.59 -11.44 -2.45
N ARG A 138 0.10 -12.54 -3.04
CA ARG A 138 -1.30 -12.70 -3.51
C ARG A 138 -2.34 -12.35 -2.44
N LEU A 139 -2.11 -12.74 -1.18
CA LEU A 139 -3.01 -12.40 -0.06
C LEU A 139 -3.04 -10.89 0.23
N LEU A 140 -1.88 -10.24 0.19
CA LEU A 140 -1.78 -8.79 0.39
C LEU A 140 -2.45 -8.04 -0.77
N THR A 141 -2.14 -8.42 -2.01
CA THR A 141 -2.80 -7.94 -3.23
C THR A 141 -4.32 -8.08 -3.13
N GLY A 142 -4.81 -9.25 -2.69
CA GLY A 142 -6.24 -9.50 -2.53
C GLY A 142 -6.89 -8.61 -1.47
N SER A 143 -6.21 -8.39 -0.33
CA SER A 143 -6.70 -7.49 0.70
C SER A 143 -6.81 -6.04 0.24
N ILE A 144 -5.81 -5.56 -0.52
CA ILE A 144 -5.80 -4.21 -1.12
C ILE A 144 -6.93 -4.09 -2.15
N LEU A 145 -7.08 -5.08 -3.04
CA LEU A 145 -8.17 -5.09 -4.02
C LEU A 145 -9.54 -5.04 -3.34
N ALA A 146 -9.79 -5.90 -2.36
CA ALA A 146 -11.05 -5.89 -1.61
C ALA A 146 -11.30 -4.54 -0.92
N HIS A 147 -10.26 -3.95 -0.34
CA HIS A 147 -10.33 -2.64 0.30
C HIS A 147 -10.72 -1.53 -0.71
N GLU A 148 -10.02 -1.47 -1.84
CA GLU A 148 -10.28 -0.46 -2.86
C GLU A 148 -11.64 -0.67 -3.55
N MET A 149 -12.06 -1.93 -3.75
CA MET A 149 -13.37 -2.26 -4.29
C MET A 149 -14.51 -1.85 -3.35
N MET A 150 -14.32 -2.00 -2.04
CA MET A 150 -15.27 -1.49 -1.03
C MET A 150 -15.41 0.04 -1.15
N HIS A 151 -14.29 0.78 -1.23
CA HIS A 151 -14.34 2.23 -1.44
C HIS A 151 -15.02 2.62 -2.73
N ALA A 152 -14.72 1.89 -3.81
CA ALA A 152 -15.32 2.14 -5.11
C ALA A 152 -16.83 1.93 -5.08
N TRP A 153 -17.30 0.86 -4.45
CA TRP A 153 -18.71 0.56 -4.28
C TRP A 153 -19.44 1.65 -3.47
N LEU A 154 -18.88 2.07 -2.32
CA LEU A 154 -19.45 3.15 -1.50
C LEU A 154 -19.58 4.46 -2.28
N ARG A 155 -18.56 4.82 -3.07
CA ARG A 155 -18.59 6.03 -3.93
C ARG A 155 -19.64 5.93 -5.02
N LEU A 156 -19.75 4.79 -5.69
CA LEU A 156 -20.77 4.56 -6.73
C LEU A 156 -22.21 4.57 -6.18
N LYS A 157 -22.40 4.27 -4.89
CA LYS A 157 -23.69 4.37 -4.19
C LYS A 157 -23.94 5.75 -3.56
N GLY A 158 -22.97 6.66 -3.60
CA GLY A 158 -23.07 8.00 -3.02
C GLY A 158 -22.87 8.07 -1.50
N LEU A 159 -22.35 7.01 -0.87
CA LEU A 159 -22.16 6.87 0.59
C LEU A 159 -20.76 7.36 1.03
N SER A 160 -20.42 8.62 0.71
CA SER A 160 -19.03 9.12 0.66
C SER A 160 -18.40 9.57 1.99
N SER A 161 -18.87 9.11 3.15
CA SER A 161 -18.47 9.67 4.46
C SER A 161 -17.35 8.92 5.22
N TYR A 162 -16.65 7.96 4.61
CA TYR A 162 -15.52 7.28 5.25
C TYR A 162 -14.16 7.77 4.71
N HIS A 163 -13.38 8.43 5.55
CA HIS A 163 -11.93 8.56 5.41
C HIS A 163 -11.30 7.58 6.39
N SER A 164 -10.72 6.48 5.90
CA SER A 164 -9.74 5.74 6.70
C SER A 164 -8.33 6.13 6.25
N PRO A 165 -7.45 6.56 7.17
CA PRO A 165 -6.02 6.52 6.92
C PRO A 165 -5.61 5.05 7.06
N ILE A 166 -5.36 4.38 5.93
CA ILE A 166 -4.53 3.18 5.95
C ILE A 166 -3.17 3.62 5.45
N ASP A 167 -2.24 3.77 6.38
CA ASP A 167 -0.81 3.83 6.07
C ASP A 167 -0.39 2.39 5.73
N ILE A 168 -0.05 2.18 4.45
CA ILE A 168 0.68 0.99 3.94
C ILE A 168 2.14 1.38 3.82
#